data_AF-A0A2M7ST88-F1
#
_entry.id   AF-A0A2M7ST88-F1
#
_cell.length_a   1.000
_cell.length_b   1.000
_cell.length_c   1.000
_cell.angle_alpha   90.00
_cell.angle_beta   90.00
_cell.angle_gamma   90.00
#
_symmetry.space_group_name_H-M   'P 1'
#
loop_
_entity.id
_entity.type
_entity.pdbx_description
1 polymer ?
#
loop_
_entity_poly.entity_id
_entity_poly.type
_entity_poly.pdbx_seq_one_letter_code
_entity_poly.pdbx_strand_id
1 'polypeptide(L)'
;MFKRIASSGINLLVLVISIAVFACAFLGMITLSKAQRPATINVLVAGRDLNIGETITQADITEKSVYKDENTALYIPAEQITDVTGGIAALPIAQGQPIMRNAILSPAGEGTRLSAVLARYQQEDGILFPLLLDSQKVIAPDITTFLPGDLIGITVVIDTRPQTWETT
;
A
#
# COMPACT_ATOMS: atom_id res chain seq x y z
N MET A 1 -12.45 -64.38 -37.65
CA MET A 1 -11.37 -63.35 -37.60
C MET A 1 -11.92 -61.91 -37.70
N PHE A 2 -12.92 -61.63 -38.55
CA PHE A 2 -13.60 -60.32 -38.65
C PHE A 2 -14.16 -59.75 -37.33
N LYS A 3 -14.73 -60.59 -36.44
CA LYS A 3 -15.24 -60.14 -35.12
C LYS A 3 -14.16 -59.55 -34.20
N ARG A 4 -12.90 -59.99 -34.31
CA ARG A 4 -11.77 -59.46 -33.50
C ARG A 4 -11.27 -58.11 -34.00
N ILE A 5 -11.34 -57.86 -35.32
CA ILE A 5 -10.97 -56.57 -35.93
C ILE A 5 -12.05 -55.52 -35.62
N ALA A 6 -13.33 -55.90 -35.67
CA ALA A 6 -14.45 -55.04 -35.29
C ALA A 6 -14.42 -54.65 -33.80
N SER A 7 -14.09 -55.59 -32.89
CA SER A 7 -13.96 -55.28 -31.45
C SER A 7 -12.77 -54.37 -31.14
N SER A 8 -11.63 -54.53 -31.85
CA SER A 8 -10.48 -53.63 -31.71
C SER A 8 -10.77 -52.23 -32.24
N GLY A 9 -11.55 -52.10 -33.31
CA GLY A 9 -11.99 -50.80 -33.84
C GLY A 9 -12.93 -50.06 -32.88
N ILE A 10 -13.83 -50.78 -32.20
CA ILE A 10 -14.70 -50.20 -31.16
C ILE A 10 -13.86 -49.73 -29.96
N ASN A 11 -12.88 -50.52 -29.50
CA ASN A 11 -11.98 -50.11 -28.42
C ASN A 11 -11.12 -48.89 -28.78
N LEU A 12 -10.65 -48.82 -30.03
CA LEU A 12 -9.91 -47.66 -30.55
C LEU A 12 -10.81 -46.41 -30.58
N LEU A 13 -12.06 -46.54 -31.04
CA LEU A 13 -13.02 -45.45 -31.07
C LEU A 13 -13.35 -44.93 -29.66
N VAL A 14 -13.57 -45.83 -28.71
CA VAL A 14 -13.81 -45.50 -27.30
C VAL A 14 -12.60 -44.77 -26.70
N LEU A 15 -11.38 -45.20 -27.03
CA LEU A 15 -10.15 -44.53 -26.60
C LEU A 15 -10.07 -43.10 -27.14
N VAL A 16 -10.33 -42.90 -28.44
CA VAL A 16 -10.31 -41.57 -29.07
C VAL A 16 -11.36 -40.65 -28.46
N ILE A 17 -12.59 -41.14 -28.26
CA ILE A 17 -13.66 -40.38 -27.62
C ILE A 17 -13.27 -40.02 -26.17
N SER A 18 -12.70 -40.96 -25.43
CA SER A 18 -12.27 -40.72 -24.03
C SER A 18 -11.19 -39.64 -23.96
N ILE A 19 -10.22 -39.66 -24.87
CA ILE A 19 -9.20 -38.61 -24.97
C ILE A 19 -9.84 -37.26 -25.30
N ALA A 20 -10.80 -37.22 -26.24
CA ALA A 20 -11.48 -35.98 -26.62
C ALA A 20 -12.29 -35.40 -25.45
N VAL A 21 -13.04 -36.23 -24.72
CA VAL A 21 -13.79 -35.82 -23.53
C VAL A 21 -12.86 -35.31 -22.44
N PHE A 22 -11.75 -36.02 -22.18
CA PHE A 22 -10.74 -35.59 -21.22
C PHE A 22 -10.11 -34.25 -21.61
N ALA A 23 -9.74 -34.07 -22.88
CA ALA A 23 -9.18 -32.82 -23.39
C ALA A 23 -10.17 -31.65 -23.23
N CYS A 24 -11.44 -31.86 -23.56
CA CYS A 24 -12.50 -30.86 -23.35
C CYS A 24 -12.65 -30.50 -21.87
N ALA A 25 -12.71 -31.50 -20.97
CA ALA A 25 -12.81 -31.26 -19.53
C ALA A 25 -11.58 -30.51 -18.99
N PHE A 26 -10.38 -30.86 -19.45
CA PHE A 26 -9.14 -30.22 -19.06
C PHE A 26 -9.07 -28.75 -19.52
N LEU A 27 -9.43 -28.48 -20.77
CA LEU A 27 -9.54 -27.11 -21.30
C LEU A 27 -10.63 -26.30 -20.56
N GLY A 28 -11.75 -26.94 -20.20
CA GLY A 28 -12.79 -26.36 -19.35
C GLY A 28 -12.27 -25.97 -17.97
N MET A 29 -11.46 -26.82 -17.32
CA MET A 29 -10.84 -26.48 -16.04
C MET A 29 -9.82 -25.34 -16.15
N ILE A 30 -9.00 -25.31 -17.20
CA ILE A 30 -8.04 -24.21 -17.41
C ILE A 30 -8.76 -22.87 -17.59
N THR A 31 -9.84 -22.85 -18.37
CA THR A 31 -10.61 -21.63 -18.62
C THR A 31 -11.33 -21.14 -17.35
N LEU A 32 -11.93 -22.05 -16.58
CA LEU A 32 -12.54 -21.74 -15.29
C LEU A 32 -11.50 -21.18 -14.29
N SER A 33 -10.31 -21.79 -14.21
CA SER A 33 -9.24 -21.32 -13.33
C SER A 33 -8.74 -19.92 -13.70
N LYS A 34 -8.65 -19.59 -15.00
CA LYS A 34 -8.29 -18.25 -15.45
C LYS A 34 -9.38 -17.23 -15.15
N ALA A 35 -10.65 -17.59 -15.31
CA ALA A 35 -11.79 -16.72 -15.04
C ALA A 35 -11.94 -16.37 -13.55
N GLN A 36 -11.45 -17.22 -12.66
CA GLN A 36 -11.48 -16.98 -11.21
C GLN A 36 -10.35 -16.08 -10.70
N ARG A 37 -9.36 -15.72 -11.53
CA ARG A 37 -8.28 -14.83 -11.09
C ARG A 37 -8.82 -13.39 -10.95
N PRO A 38 -8.62 -12.72 -9.81
CA PRO A 38 -8.97 -11.31 -9.67
C PRO A 38 -8.27 -10.47 -10.73
N ALA A 39 -8.93 -9.40 -11.18
CA ALA A 39 -8.29 -8.43 -12.06
C ALA A 39 -7.02 -7.88 -11.40
N THR A 40 -5.99 -7.59 -12.19
CA THR A 40 -4.76 -6.98 -11.68
C THR A 40 -4.72 -5.49 -12.01
N ILE A 41 -4.04 -4.72 -11.17
CA ILE A 41 -3.77 -3.29 -11.37
C ILE A 41 -2.27 -3.02 -11.14
N ASN A 42 -1.71 -2.06 -11.87
CA ASN A 42 -0.35 -1.60 -11.65
C ASN A 42 -0.36 -0.50 -10.60
N VAL A 43 0.42 -0.68 -9.53
CA VAL A 43 0.56 0.27 -8.44
C VAL A 43 2.02 0.64 -8.25
N LEU A 44 2.25 1.82 -7.67
CA LEU A 44 3.57 2.28 -7.28
C LEU A 44 4.00 1.57 -6.01
N VAL A 45 5.23 1.06 -6.00
CA VAL A 45 5.89 0.44 -4.86
C VAL A 45 7.21 1.14 -4.56
N ALA A 46 7.66 1.08 -3.32
CA ALA A 46 8.96 1.62 -2.94
C ALA A 46 10.10 0.77 -3.54
N GLY A 47 11.00 1.40 -4.29
CA GLY A 47 12.19 0.76 -4.88
C GLY A 47 13.30 0.48 -3.87
N ARG A 48 13.29 1.18 -2.73
CA ARG A 48 14.14 0.98 -1.56
C ARG A 48 13.33 1.26 -0.29
N ASP A 49 13.92 1.01 0.88
CA ASP A 49 13.32 1.45 2.14
C ASP A 49 13.28 2.99 2.18
N LEU A 50 12.10 3.53 2.49
CA LEU A 50 11.82 4.95 2.67
C LEU A 50 11.52 5.23 4.13
N ASN A 51 12.31 6.10 4.75
CA ASN A 51 12.10 6.51 6.15
C ASN A 51 11.19 7.74 6.24
N ILE A 52 10.65 7.97 7.44
CA ILE A 52 9.84 9.16 7.73
C ILE A 52 10.66 10.43 7.45
N GLY A 53 10.05 11.38 6.75
CA GLY A 53 10.66 12.65 6.37
C GLY A 53 11.42 12.60 5.05
N GLU A 54 11.70 11.42 4.48
CA GLU A 54 12.43 11.33 3.21
C GLU A 54 11.62 11.88 2.04
N THR A 55 12.30 12.70 1.22
CA THR A 55 11.74 13.15 -0.05
C THR A 55 11.79 12.01 -1.05
N ILE A 56 10.64 11.66 -1.61
CA ILE A 56 10.50 10.56 -2.55
C ILE A 56 10.89 11.06 -3.95
N THR A 57 11.90 10.44 -4.54
CA THR A 57 12.32 10.73 -5.91
C THR A 57 11.79 9.68 -6.88
N GLN A 58 11.84 9.96 -8.18
CA GLN A 58 11.42 9.00 -9.21
C GLN A 58 12.25 7.69 -9.18
N ALA A 59 13.52 7.77 -8.75
CA ALA A 59 14.39 6.60 -8.63
C ALA A 59 14.00 5.69 -7.45
N ASP A 60 13.27 6.23 -6.46
CA ASP A 60 12.80 5.48 -5.29
C ASP A 60 11.48 4.76 -5.53
N ILE A 61 10.92 4.86 -6.75
CA ILE A 61 9.61 4.32 -7.09
C ILE A 61 9.79 3.24 -8.17
N THR A 62 9.06 2.15 -8.03
CA THR A 62 8.98 1.10 -9.03
C THR A 62 7.51 0.72 -9.24
N GLU A 63 7.16 0.18 -10.40
CA GLU A 63 5.80 -0.30 -10.68
C GLU A 63 5.68 -1.79 -10.39
N LYS A 64 4.55 -2.20 -9.82
CA LYS A 64 4.25 -3.62 -9.58
C LYS A 64 2.78 -3.91 -9.86
N SER A 65 2.53 -5.02 -10.56
CA SER A 65 1.18 -5.54 -10.76
C SER A 65 0.72 -6.28 -9.51
N VAL A 66 -0.38 -5.85 -8.91
CA VAL A 66 -1.03 -6.48 -7.76
C VAL A 66 -2.45 -6.93 -8.10
N TYR A 67 -2.98 -7.91 -7.39
CA TYR A 67 -4.38 -8.29 -7.53
C TYR A 67 -5.28 -7.20 -6.93
N LYS A 68 -6.36 -6.89 -7.63
CA LYS A 68 -7.36 -5.94 -7.15
C LYS A 68 -8.14 -6.54 -5.98
N ASP A 69 -8.10 -5.83 -4.87
CA ASP A 69 -8.81 -6.12 -3.62
C ASP A 69 -9.44 -4.84 -3.04
N GLU A 70 -9.97 -4.92 -1.82
CA GLU A 70 -10.58 -3.78 -1.12
C GLU A 70 -9.58 -2.67 -0.78
N ASN A 71 -8.32 -3.02 -0.51
CA ASN A 71 -7.26 -2.09 -0.11
C ASN A 71 -6.61 -1.39 -1.29
N THR A 72 -6.81 -1.90 -2.50
CA THR A 72 -6.22 -1.38 -3.73
C THR A 72 -6.58 0.09 -3.97
N ALA A 73 -7.73 0.55 -3.46
CA ALA A 73 -8.13 1.96 -3.52
C ALA A 73 -7.21 2.91 -2.72
N LEU A 74 -6.52 2.38 -1.71
CA LEU A 74 -5.58 3.13 -0.87
C LEU A 74 -4.21 3.26 -1.53
N TYR A 75 -3.88 2.41 -2.50
CA TYR A 75 -2.61 2.46 -3.22
C TYR A 75 -2.64 3.53 -4.31
N ILE A 76 -1.45 3.98 -4.68
CA ILE A 76 -1.29 4.93 -5.78
C ILE A 76 -1.09 4.14 -7.09
N PRO A 77 -1.97 4.33 -8.10
CA PRO A 77 -1.81 3.74 -9.41
C PRO A 77 -0.52 4.19 -10.10
N ALA A 78 0.02 3.34 -10.97
CA ALA A 78 1.27 3.62 -11.70
C ALA A 78 1.22 4.93 -12.51
N GLU A 79 0.04 5.30 -13.02
CA GLU A 79 -0.18 6.50 -13.82
C GLU A 79 -0.05 7.80 -13.02
N GLN A 80 -0.04 7.71 -11.68
CA GLN A 80 0.02 8.85 -10.76
C GLN A 80 1.42 9.06 -10.15
N ILE A 81 2.48 8.65 -10.85
CA ILE A 81 3.88 8.80 -10.38
C ILE A 81 4.25 10.27 -10.08
N THR A 82 3.67 11.21 -10.81
CA THR A 82 3.85 12.65 -10.59
C THR A 82 3.30 13.13 -9.26
N ASP A 83 2.30 12.45 -8.69
CA ASP A 83 1.66 12.85 -7.44
C ASP A 83 2.50 12.46 -6.22
N VAL A 84 3.41 11.49 -6.40
CA VAL A 84 4.32 10.96 -5.38
C VAL A 84 5.68 11.64 -5.43
N THR A 85 6.16 11.95 -6.63
CA THR A 85 7.49 12.49 -6.84
C THR A 85 7.61 13.88 -6.20
N GLY A 86 8.61 14.07 -5.33
CA GLY A 86 8.80 15.28 -4.54
C GLY A 86 7.93 15.35 -3.28
N GLY A 87 7.06 14.35 -3.05
CA GLY A 87 6.36 14.17 -1.78
C GLY A 87 7.29 13.68 -0.68
N ILE A 88 6.81 13.73 0.56
CA ILE A 88 7.57 13.33 1.75
C ILE A 88 6.92 12.11 2.38
N ALA A 89 7.71 11.09 2.70
CA ALA A 89 7.21 9.92 3.40
C ALA A 89 6.76 10.27 4.83
N ALA A 90 5.48 10.09 5.13
CA ALA A 90 4.89 10.29 6.46
C ALA A 90 5.04 9.07 7.37
N LEU A 91 5.19 7.89 6.75
CA LEU A 91 5.32 6.58 7.39
C LEU A 91 6.51 5.85 6.76
N PRO A 92 7.17 4.94 7.50
CA PRO A 92 8.20 4.10 6.92
C PRO A 92 7.56 3.14 5.90
N ILE A 93 8.14 3.06 4.70
CA ILE A 93 7.68 2.16 3.63
C ILE A 93 8.85 1.27 3.25
N ALA A 94 8.71 -0.05 3.41
CA ALA A 94 9.77 -0.98 3.08
C ALA A 94 9.84 -1.23 1.57
N GLN A 95 11.01 -1.63 1.09
CA GLN A 95 11.24 -1.99 -0.30
C GLN A 95 10.22 -3.03 -0.78
N GLY A 96 9.63 -2.76 -1.95
CA GLY A 96 8.66 -3.61 -2.62
C GLY A 96 7.23 -3.51 -2.06
N GLN A 97 7.00 -2.68 -1.03
CA GLN A 97 5.64 -2.41 -0.52
C GLN A 97 4.92 -1.37 -1.38
N PRO A 98 3.59 -1.54 -1.59
CA PRO A 98 2.77 -0.52 -2.23
C PRO A 98 2.79 0.80 -1.46
N ILE A 99 2.98 1.89 -2.19
CA ILE A 99 2.92 3.22 -1.61
C ILE A 99 1.46 3.60 -1.42
N MET A 100 1.08 3.83 -0.17
CA MET A 100 -0.27 4.23 0.20
C MET A 100 -0.44 5.75 0.10
N ARG A 101 -1.64 6.20 -0.29
CA ARG A 101 -2.00 7.62 -0.39
C ARG A 101 -1.82 8.40 0.91
N ASN A 102 -2.04 7.77 2.06
CA ASN A 102 -1.88 8.38 3.38
C ASN A 102 -0.43 8.34 3.90
N ALA A 103 0.48 7.62 3.22
CA ALA A 103 1.88 7.51 3.60
C ALA A 103 2.75 8.61 2.98
N ILE A 104 2.18 9.47 2.13
CA ILE A 104 2.88 10.57 1.48
C ILE A 104 2.22 11.90 1.85
N LEU A 105 3.02 12.88 2.20
CA LEU A 105 2.60 14.27 2.24
C LEU A 105 3.01 14.95 0.95
N SER A 106 2.10 15.73 0.36
CA SER A 106 2.43 16.56 -0.79
C SER A 106 3.58 17.52 -0.45
N PRO A 107 4.44 17.86 -1.44
CA PRO A 107 5.52 18.81 -1.27
C PRO A 107 5.01 20.08 -0.58
N ALA A 108 5.76 20.55 0.41
CA ALA A 108 5.41 21.70 1.20
C ALA A 108 5.15 22.92 0.30
N GLY A 109 3.88 23.33 0.19
CA GLY A 109 3.58 24.74 -0.10
C GLY A 109 4.11 25.58 1.05
N GLU A 110 4.65 26.75 0.73
CA GLU A 110 5.41 27.66 1.61
C GLU A 110 5.11 27.53 3.12
N GLY A 111 6.13 27.06 3.85
CA GLY A 111 6.42 27.36 5.26
C GLY A 111 5.46 26.90 6.37
N THR A 112 4.23 26.51 6.06
CA THR A 112 3.16 26.35 7.10
C THR A 112 2.56 24.95 7.18
N ARG A 113 2.88 24.06 6.23
CA ARG A 113 2.30 22.70 6.18
C ARG A 113 3.14 21.71 6.98
N LEU A 114 2.51 20.63 7.48
CA LEU A 114 3.20 19.53 8.17
C LEU A 114 4.38 18.96 7.35
N SER A 115 4.25 18.94 6.02
CA SER A 115 5.34 18.57 5.11
C SER A 115 6.55 19.51 5.20
N ALA A 116 6.38 20.81 5.47
CA ALA A 116 7.49 21.74 5.66
C ALA A 116 8.27 21.41 6.94
N VAL A 117 7.55 21.03 8.01
CA VAL A 117 8.17 20.63 9.28
C VAL A 117 8.91 19.30 9.15
N LEU A 118 8.34 18.32 8.42
CA LEU A 118 9.00 17.04 8.16
C LEU A 118 10.17 17.15 7.16
N ALA A 119 10.12 18.04 6.18
CA ALA A 119 11.27 18.32 5.31
C ALA A 119 12.44 18.90 6.12
N ARG A 120 12.14 19.83 7.04
CA ARG A 120 13.13 20.43 7.94
C ARG A 120 13.70 19.42 8.92
N TYR A 121 12.92 18.42 9.35
CA TYR A 121 13.43 17.32 10.20
C TYR A 121 14.64 16.60 9.60
N GLN A 122 14.74 16.49 8.27
CA GLN A 122 15.93 15.88 7.64
C GLN A 122 17.15 16.79 7.58
N GLN A 123 16.96 18.10 7.72
CA GLN A 123 17.98 19.12 7.51
C GLN A 123 18.42 19.82 8.81
N GLU A 124 17.61 19.77 9.86
CA GLU A 124 17.84 20.38 11.18
C GLU A 124 17.71 19.32 12.29
N ASP A 125 18.24 19.59 13.50
CA ASP A 125 18.09 18.77 14.74
C ASP A 125 16.63 18.74 15.27
N GLY A 126 15.65 18.61 14.38
CA GLY A 126 14.25 18.40 14.73
C GLY A 126 14.10 17.04 15.40
N ILE A 127 13.26 16.96 16.44
CA ILE A 127 12.96 15.70 17.12
C ILE A 127 11.49 15.38 16.86
N LEU A 128 11.23 14.27 16.17
CA LEU A 128 9.90 13.67 16.10
C LEU A 128 9.75 12.70 17.25
N PHE A 129 8.78 12.95 18.13
CA PHE A 129 8.43 12.04 19.20
C PHE A 129 6.93 11.74 19.17
N PRO A 130 6.53 10.47 19.34
CA PRO A 130 5.11 10.14 19.41
C PRO A 130 4.50 10.74 20.66
N LEU A 131 3.57 11.68 20.50
CA LEU A 131 2.75 12.17 21.59
C LEU A 131 1.57 11.19 21.78
N LEU A 132 1.73 10.24 22.70
CA LEU A 132 0.65 9.35 23.10
C LEU A 132 -0.39 10.14 23.90
N LEU A 133 -1.51 10.45 23.27
CA LEU A 133 -2.65 11.12 23.89
C LEU A 133 -3.49 10.08 24.63
N ASP A 134 -3.12 9.77 25.86
CA ASP A 134 -3.96 9.03 26.79
C ASP A 134 -4.77 9.99 27.69
N SER A 135 -5.84 9.50 28.30
CA SER A 135 -6.72 10.32 29.17
C SER A 135 -6.03 10.82 30.45
N GLN A 136 -4.82 10.35 30.76
CA GLN A 136 -4.03 10.81 31.91
C GLN A 136 -3.09 11.96 31.54
N LYS A 137 -2.76 12.11 30.24
CA LYS A 137 -1.85 13.13 29.71
C LYS A 137 -2.56 14.29 29.01
N VAL A 138 -3.87 14.19 28.83
CA VAL A 138 -4.71 15.26 28.28
C VAL A 138 -5.54 15.86 29.40
N ILE A 139 -5.20 17.09 29.80
CA ILE A 139 -6.01 17.88 30.72
C ILE A 139 -6.90 18.77 29.85
N ALA A 140 -8.20 18.52 29.89
CA ALA A 140 -9.20 19.31 29.18
C ALA A 140 -10.26 19.85 30.17
N PRO A 141 -10.79 21.06 29.93
CA PRO A 141 -11.98 21.56 30.62
C PRO A 141 -13.18 20.64 30.37
N ASP A 142 -14.17 20.70 31.27
CA ASP A 142 -15.43 19.97 31.09
C ASP A 142 -16.10 20.40 29.78
N ILE A 143 -16.56 19.44 28.97
CA ILE A 143 -17.19 19.70 27.68
C ILE A 143 -18.43 20.60 27.79
N THR A 144 -19.11 20.60 28.93
CA THR A 144 -20.28 21.45 29.20
C THR A 144 -19.94 22.93 29.34
N THR A 145 -18.65 23.27 29.46
CA THR A 145 -18.18 24.66 29.58
C THR A 145 -17.97 25.35 28.23
N PHE A 146 -18.01 24.61 27.11
CA PHE A 146 -17.83 25.18 25.78
C PHE A 146 -19.16 25.62 25.16
N LEU A 147 -19.19 26.82 24.61
CA LEU A 147 -20.29 27.37 23.83
C LEU A 147 -19.94 27.39 22.33
N PRO A 148 -20.95 27.37 21.44
CA PRO A 148 -20.71 27.56 20.01
C PRO A 148 -20.02 28.90 19.74
N GLY A 149 -18.82 28.85 19.17
CA GLY A 149 -18.00 30.03 18.85
C GLY A 149 -16.80 30.25 19.78
N ASP A 150 -16.65 29.45 20.84
CA ASP A 150 -15.49 29.53 21.72
C ASP A 150 -14.20 29.14 21.00
N LEU A 151 -13.13 29.87 21.30
CA LEU A 151 -11.78 29.58 20.81
C LEU A 151 -11.06 28.67 21.80
N ILE A 152 -10.58 27.53 21.31
CA ILE A 152 -9.84 26.57 22.12
C ILE A 152 -8.34 26.76 21.89
N GLY A 153 -7.62 27.15 22.94
CA GLY A 153 -6.16 27.17 22.96
C GLY A 153 -5.62 25.80 23.34
N ILE A 154 -4.70 25.26 22.53
CA ILE A 154 -4.01 24.00 22.82
C ILE A 154 -2.59 24.32 23.26
N THR A 155 -2.25 23.98 24.50
CA THR A 155 -0.89 24.10 25.04
C THR A 155 -0.29 22.70 25.15
N VAL A 156 0.87 22.50 24.52
CA VAL A 156 1.63 21.26 24.62
C VAL A 156 2.80 21.49 25.57
N VAL A 157 2.92 20.66 26.60
CA VAL A 157 4.04 20.68 27.56
C VAL A 157 4.87 19.42 27.36
N ILE A 158 6.15 19.60 27.08
CA ILE A 158 7.13 18.52 26.97
C ILE A 158 8.01 18.61 28.22
N ASP A 159 7.73 17.80 29.23
CA ASP A 159 8.39 17.85 30.54
C ASP A 159 9.88 17.46 30.48
N THR A 160 10.22 16.52 29.58
CA THR A 160 11.60 16.09 29.34
C THR A 160 11.90 16.08 27.85
N ARG A 161 13.03 16.67 27.45
CA ARG A 161 13.50 16.61 26.06
C ARG A 161 13.70 15.13 25.70
N PRO A 162 13.07 14.63 24.62
CA PRO A 162 13.32 13.25 24.18
C PRO A 162 14.81 13.06 23.94
N GLN A 163 15.36 11.92 24.35
CA GLN A 163 16.80 11.68 24.27
C GLN A 163 17.28 11.82 22.82
N THR A 164 18.30 12.66 22.62
CA THR A 164 19.04 12.73 21.36
C THR A 164 19.74 11.39 21.16
N TRP A 165 19.60 10.80 19.98
CA TRP A 165 20.35 9.60 19.63
C TRP A 165 21.83 9.99 19.62
N GLU A 166 22.65 9.42 20.49
CA GLU A 166 24.10 9.60 20.41
C GLU A 166 24.59 8.88 19.16
N THR A 167 24.92 9.64 18.12
CA THR A 167 25.68 9.14 16.97
C THR A 167 27.06 8.72 17.47
N THR A 168 27.25 7.42 17.66
CA THR A 168 28.58 6.80 17.77
C THR A 168 29.14 6.53 16.38
#